data_AF-A0A0W0TKN3-F1
#
_entry.id   AF-A0A0W0TKN3-F1
#
_cell.length_a   1.000
_cell.length_b   1.000
_cell.length_c   1.000
_cell.angle_alpha   90.00
_cell.angle_beta   90.00
_cell.angle_gamma   90.00
#
_symmetry.space_group_name_H-M   'P 1'
#
loop_
_entity.id
_entity.type
_entity.pdbx_description
1 polymer ?
#
loop_
_entity_poly.entity_id
_entity_poly.type
_entity_poly.pdbx_seq_one_letter_code
_entity_poly.pdbx_strand_id
1 'polypeptide(L)'
;MVKKFSDNMLSQLYLGLAADYKALSKKSPALTPEQIYWTLYFKVYGELANSNSAFHELDYEGQGKTWAVFNAFIASTPLYKNNFAQLQQFRREQAIKDKLKKKQSVIFIIDSEPYCRHNVFFDWAMLNLYFSSLHAHHHHGGWRGSHHHGHSSSDSINGEGLAFLILVVLVLIAAVLACLALYYMLSQTLNSLERFVWNEGWLQAFITLSSMAACTAAGAVLGMLVVASPLSALILAAGINNPVGLVIFTTVCLSLALGALGCFATNALQKHLLKDKDAIDPMDACRFQLTDSEIDHLWELGLDPITIKCAITALREQMGEEPVPSLLNRLFTTHGKEKQALLAQVRQLRRGELEEITVDDMTFNLRRPQVMIPAYYYDAGNQAYVYHTANLYPQFNVPQQGVYMDSSHQHGHASMKPLSPELPPPYPAEGQQPFYNATAPSFG
;
A
#
# COMPACT_ATOMS: atom_id res chain seq x y z
N MET A 1 -12.13 24.28 6.97
CA MET A 1 -10.77 23.71 6.96
C MET A 1 -10.65 23.00 5.63
N VAL A 2 -9.72 23.39 4.75
CA VAL A 2 -9.68 22.85 3.39
C VAL A 2 -9.12 21.43 3.41
N LYS A 3 -9.77 20.50 2.69
CA LYS A 3 -9.41 19.09 2.69
C LYS A 3 -8.25 18.83 1.72
N LYS A 4 -7.27 18.04 2.15
CA LYS A 4 -6.17 17.58 1.30
C LYS A 4 -6.52 16.25 0.63
N PHE A 5 -6.02 16.05 -0.58
CA PHE A 5 -6.14 14.81 -1.32
C PHE A 5 -5.10 13.79 -0.84
N SER A 6 -5.55 12.65 -0.30
CA SER A 6 -4.68 11.58 0.19
C SER A 6 -4.50 10.44 -0.81
N ASP A 7 -3.51 9.58 -0.58
CA ASP A 7 -3.26 8.40 -1.43
C ASP A 7 -4.41 7.39 -1.33
N ASN A 8 -5.09 7.33 -0.18
CA ASN A 8 -6.31 6.54 -0.03
C ASN A 8 -7.43 7.05 -0.95
N MET A 9 -7.60 8.37 -1.07
CA MET A 9 -8.57 8.97 -1.99
C MET A 9 -8.21 8.71 -3.46
N LEU A 10 -6.92 8.72 -3.80
CA LEU A 10 -6.42 8.29 -5.11
C LEU A 10 -6.87 6.87 -5.42
N SER A 11 -6.62 5.94 -4.49
CA SER A 11 -6.96 4.53 -4.69
C SER A 11 -8.47 4.31 -4.81
N GLN A 12 -9.28 4.98 -3.98
CA GLN A 12 -10.74 4.94 -4.07
C GLN A 12 -11.24 5.41 -5.44
N LEU A 13 -10.73 6.55 -5.91
CA LEU A 13 -11.11 7.10 -7.20
C LEU A 13 -10.73 6.15 -8.34
N TYR A 14 -9.50 5.64 -8.33
CA TYR A 14 -9.00 4.71 -9.35
C TYR A 14 -9.85 3.43 -9.39
N LEU A 15 -10.08 2.77 -8.24
CA LEU A 15 -10.85 1.53 -8.16
C LEU A 15 -12.31 1.75 -8.55
N GLY A 16 -12.90 2.87 -8.14
CA GLY A 16 -14.24 3.28 -8.52
C GLY A 16 -14.38 3.46 -10.03
N LEU A 17 -13.44 4.18 -10.65
CA LEU A 17 -13.39 4.35 -12.11
C LEU A 17 -13.21 3.02 -12.84
N ALA A 18 -12.34 2.14 -12.34
CA ALA A 18 -12.11 0.81 -12.92
C ALA A 18 -13.37 -0.05 -12.87
N ALA A 19 -14.09 -0.05 -11.75
CA ALA A 19 -15.35 -0.77 -11.59
C ALA A 19 -16.44 -0.23 -12.54
N ASP A 20 -16.60 1.09 -12.61
CA ASP A 20 -17.58 1.73 -13.50
C ASP A 20 -17.25 1.47 -14.96
N TYR A 21 -15.97 1.56 -15.35
CA TYR A 21 -15.52 1.25 -16.71
C TYR A 21 -15.82 -0.21 -17.09
N LYS A 22 -15.53 -1.16 -16.20
CA LYS A 22 -15.85 -2.58 -16.39
C LYS A 22 -17.36 -2.80 -16.52
N ALA A 23 -18.18 -2.07 -15.76
CA ALA A 23 -19.64 -2.15 -15.84
C ALA A 23 -20.19 -1.54 -17.13
N LEU A 24 -19.72 -0.34 -17.51
CA LEU A 24 -20.15 0.38 -18.71
C LEU A 24 -19.73 -0.32 -20.01
N SER A 25 -18.53 -0.90 -20.05
CA SER A 25 -18.01 -1.64 -21.20
C SER A 25 -18.76 -2.95 -21.46
N LYS A 26 -19.43 -3.52 -20.45
CA LYS A 26 -20.24 -4.74 -20.54
C LYS A 26 -21.73 -4.48 -20.71
N LYS A 27 -22.17 -3.22 -20.74
CA LYS A 27 -23.59 -2.85 -20.82
C LYS A 27 -24.20 -3.23 -22.18
N SER A 28 -25.49 -3.61 -22.19
CA SER A 28 -26.26 -3.85 -23.40
C SER A 28 -27.47 -2.91 -23.47
N PRO A 29 -27.67 -2.14 -24.56
CA PRO A 29 -26.81 -2.07 -25.75
C PRO A 29 -25.42 -1.50 -25.44
N ALA A 30 -24.42 -1.90 -26.23
CA ALA A 30 -23.03 -1.48 -26.05
C ALA A 30 -22.90 0.05 -26.16
N LEU A 31 -22.25 0.66 -25.18
CA LEU A 31 -21.96 2.08 -25.19
C LEU A 31 -20.75 2.37 -26.09
N THR A 32 -20.79 3.50 -26.80
CA THR A 32 -19.63 3.98 -27.54
C THR A 32 -18.52 4.43 -26.59
N PRO A 33 -17.24 4.38 -27.00
CA PRO A 33 -16.14 4.88 -26.16
C PRO A 33 -16.36 6.32 -25.69
N GLU A 34 -16.93 7.19 -26.54
CA GLU A 34 -17.25 8.56 -26.17
C GLU A 34 -18.26 8.65 -25.01
N GLN A 35 -19.33 7.85 -25.06
CA GLN A 35 -20.33 7.80 -24.00
C GLN A 35 -19.75 7.30 -22.69
N ILE A 36 -18.87 6.28 -22.75
CA ILE A 36 -18.18 5.76 -21.55
C ILE A 36 -17.29 6.86 -20.96
N TYR A 37 -16.47 7.54 -21.78
CA TYR A 37 -15.60 8.63 -21.34
C TYR A 37 -16.39 9.73 -20.62
N TRP A 38 -17.46 10.25 -21.24
CA TRP A 38 -18.25 11.33 -20.64
C TRP A 38 -18.99 10.88 -19.38
N THR A 39 -19.48 9.64 -19.34
CA THR A 39 -20.12 9.11 -18.13
C THR A 39 -19.15 9.12 -16.96
N LEU A 40 -17.91 8.63 -17.17
CA LEU A 40 -16.87 8.64 -16.14
C LEU A 40 -16.44 10.07 -15.79
N TYR A 41 -16.23 10.93 -16.79
CA TYR A 41 -15.85 12.34 -16.58
C TYR A 41 -16.89 13.08 -15.72
N PHE A 42 -18.18 12.96 -16.06
CA PHE A 42 -19.25 13.61 -15.30
C PHE A 42 -19.43 13.00 -13.91
N LYS A 43 -19.13 11.71 -13.73
CA LYS A 43 -19.11 11.10 -12.40
C LYS A 43 -18.02 11.74 -11.52
N VAL A 44 -16.78 11.86 -12.01
CA VAL A 44 -15.69 12.55 -11.29
C VAL A 44 -16.05 14.01 -10.97
N TYR A 45 -16.63 14.73 -11.94
CA TYR A 45 -17.13 16.08 -11.72
C TYR A 45 -18.20 16.12 -10.61
N GLY A 46 -19.11 15.16 -10.65
CA GLY A 46 -20.14 14.95 -9.64
C GLY A 46 -19.60 14.72 -8.24
N GLU A 47 -18.56 13.89 -8.11
CA GLU A 47 -17.87 13.64 -6.84
C GLU A 47 -17.26 14.91 -6.24
N LEU A 48 -16.66 15.78 -7.07
CA LEU A 48 -16.12 17.06 -6.61
C LEU A 48 -17.22 18.03 -6.13
N ALA A 49 -18.39 18.00 -6.79
CA ALA A 49 -19.51 18.90 -6.50
C ALA A 49 -20.42 18.42 -5.35
N ASN A 50 -20.51 17.11 -5.11
CA ASN A 50 -21.46 16.50 -4.17
C ASN A 50 -20.98 16.59 -2.72
N SER A 51 -21.76 17.23 -1.84
CA SER A 51 -21.42 17.38 -0.41
C SER A 51 -21.24 16.06 0.36
N ASN A 52 -21.82 14.97 -0.15
CA ASN A 52 -21.71 13.65 0.47
C ASN A 52 -20.48 12.87 -0.03
N SER A 53 -19.75 13.37 -1.02
CA SER A 53 -18.58 12.72 -1.58
C SER A 53 -17.35 12.91 -0.69
N ALA A 54 -16.46 11.91 -0.70
CA ALA A 54 -15.12 12.07 -0.13
C ALA A 54 -14.31 13.15 -0.87
N PHE A 55 -14.64 13.52 -2.10
CA PHE A 55 -13.87 14.47 -2.91
C PHE A 55 -14.37 15.91 -2.81
N HIS A 56 -15.43 16.15 -2.03
CA HIS A 56 -15.93 17.50 -1.77
C HIS A 56 -14.97 18.34 -0.91
N GLU A 57 -14.98 19.66 -1.12
CA GLU A 57 -14.14 20.65 -0.42
C GLU A 57 -12.62 20.41 -0.49
N LEU A 58 -12.15 19.67 -1.51
CA LEU A 58 -10.73 19.59 -1.82
C LEU A 58 -10.17 20.96 -2.21
N ASP A 59 -8.95 21.26 -1.79
CA ASP A 59 -8.20 22.41 -2.30
C ASP A 59 -7.97 22.31 -3.81
N TYR A 60 -7.59 23.43 -4.43
CA TYR A 60 -7.28 23.49 -5.86
C TYR A 60 -6.25 22.43 -6.30
N GLU A 61 -5.24 22.17 -5.45
CA GLU A 61 -4.24 21.15 -5.71
C GLU A 61 -4.85 19.74 -5.69
N GLY A 62 -5.67 19.42 -4.68
CA GLY A 62 -6.36 18.16 -4.54
C GLY A 62 -7.34 17.89 -5.67
N GLN A 63 -8.09 18.92 -6.12
CA GLN A 63 -8.93 18.81 -7.31
C GLN A 63 -8.08 18.53 -8.57
N GLY A 64 -6.93 19.18 -8.69
CA GLY A 64 -5.97 18.90 -9.76
C GLY A 64 -5.48 17.44 -9.75
N LYS A 65 -5.18 16.90 -8.57
CA LYS A 65 -4.79 15.48 -8.40
C LYS A 65 -5.92 14.52 -8.77
N THR A 66 -7.16 14.80 -8.39
CA THR A 66 -8.35 14.03 -8.82
C THR A 66 -8.41 13.91 -10.35
N TRP A 67 -8.21 15.02 -11.07
CA TRP A 67 -8.19 15.01 -12.54
C TRP A 67 -6.96 14.30 -13.12
N ALA A 68 -5.80 14.42 -12.48
CA ALA A 68 -4.61 13.67 -12.89
C ALA A 68 -4.83 12.15 -12.77
N VAL A 69 -5.48 11.68 -11.71
CA VAL A 69 -5.86 10.26 -11.53
C VAL A 69 -6.83 9.82 -12.63
N PHE A 70 -7.87 10.61 -12.92
CA PHE A 70 -8.79 10.32 -14.02
C PHE A 70 -8.05 10.23 -15.36
N ASN A 71 -7.14 11.15 -15.65
CA ASN A 71 -6.37 11.16 -16.89
C ASN A 71 -5.45 9.93 -16.99
N ALA A 72 -4.76 9.58 -15.90
CA ALA A 72 -3.92 8.39 -15.81
C ALA A 72 -4.75 7.11 -16.05
N PHE A 73 -5.94 7.03 -15.46
CA PHE A 73 -6.87 5.93 -15.66
C PHE A 73 -7.35 5.82 -17.11
N ILE A 74 -7.85 6.91 -17.71
CA ILE A 74 -8.30 6.91 -19.10
C ILE A 74 -7.15 6.48 -20.02
N ALA A 75 -5.95 7.04 -19.83
CA ALA A 75 -4.78 6.72 -20.63
C ALA A 75 -4.35 5.26 -20.50
N SER A 76 -4.60 4.61 -19.35
CA SER A 76 -4.24 3.21 -19.15
C SER A 76 -5.22 2.22 -19.76
N THR A 77 -6.47 2.62 -20.02
CA THR A 77 -7.47 1.71 -20.57
C THR A 77 -7.20 1.36 -22.04
N PRO A 78 -7.49 0.12 -22.46
CA PRO A 78 -7.22 -0.35 -23.81
C PRO A 78 -8.05 0.39 -24.88
N LEU A 79 -9.25 0.86 -24.54
CA LEU A 79 -10.12 1.60 -25.47
C LEU A 79 -9.52 2.94 -25.91
N TYR A 80 -8.77 3.62 -25.03
CA TYR A 80 -8.26 4.97 -25.31
C TYR A 80 -6.76 4.99 -25.63
N LYS A 81 -5.99 3.94 -25.28
CA LYS A 81 -4.58 3.80 -25.66
C LYS A 81 -4.37 3.95 -27.17
N ASN A 82 -5.23 3.33 -27.97
CA ASN A 82 -5.14 3.35 -29.44
C ASN A 82 -5.86 4.55 -30.09
N ASN A 83 -6.72 5.24 -29.34
CA ASN A 83 -7.60 6.30 -29.86
C ASN A 83 -7.28 7.68 -29.27
N PHE A 84 -6.13 7.85 -28.61
CA PHE A 84 -5.81 9.08 -27.89
C PHE A 84 -5.79 10.32 -28.80
N ALA A 85 -5.34 10.16 -30.05
CA ALA A 85 -5.38 11.22 -31.07
C ALA A 85 -6.82 11.62 -31.44
N GLN A 86 -7.73 10.64 -31.61
CA GLN A 86 -9.15 10.91 -31.83
C GLN A 86 -9.80 11.59 -30.62
N LEU A 87 -9.42 11.22 -29.40
CA LEU A 87 -9.93 11.81 -28.17
C LEU A 87 -9.47 13.27 -27.99
N GLN A 88 -8.23 13.57 -28.40
CA GLN A 88 -7.75 14.96 -28.48
C GLN A 88 -8.47 15.78 -29.56
N GLN A 89 -8.69 15.20 -30.74
CA GLN A 89 -9.38 15.87 -31.84
C GLN A 89 -10.84 16.18 -31.47
N PHE A 90 -11.54 15.18 -30.93
CA PHE A 90 -12.90 15.31 -30.44
C PHE A 90 -13.04 16.43 -29.39
N ARG A 91 -12.07 16.57 -28.48
CA ARG A 91 -12.07 17.67 -27.49
C ARG A 91 -11.84 19.04 -28.08
N ARG A 92 -11.00 19.17 -29.11
CA ARG A 92 -10.89 20.46 -29.83
C ARG A 92 -12.24 20.83 -30.44
N GLU A 93 -12.93 19.86 -31.03
CA GLU A 93 -14.25 20.07 -31.61
C GLU A 93 -15.32 20.41 -30.56
N GLN A 94 -15.31 19.75 -29.40
CA GLN A 94 -16.23 20.10 -28.30
C GLN A 94 -15.92 21.45 -27.66
N ALA A 95 -14.65 21.78 -27.40
CA ALA A 95 -14.27 23.09 -26.88
C ALA A 95 -14.65 24.22 -27.85
N ILE A 96 -14.61 23.96 -29.17
CA ILE A 96 -15.14 24.86 -30.19
C ILE A 96 -16.68 24.95 -30.09
N LYS A 97 -17.39 23.83 -29.96
CA LYS A 97 -18.87 23.80 -29.81
C LYS A 97 -19.37 24.48 -28.54
N ASP A 98 -18.65 24.34 -27.42
CA ASP A 98 -19.01 24.95 -26.13
C ASP A 98 -18.68 26.44 -26.10
N LYS A 99 -17.58 26.87 -26.75
CA LYS A 99 -17.35 28.31 -27.02
C LYS A 99 -18.43 28.93 -27.91
N LEU A 100 -19.07 28.12 -28.75
CA LEU A 100 -20.16 28.55 -29.63
C LEU A 100 -21.55 28.47 -28.96
N LYS A 101 -21.74 27.68 -27.89
CA LYS A 101 -23.02 27.58 -27.16
C LYS A 101 -23.05 28.45 -25.91
N LYS A 102 -23.75 29.58 -25.99
CA LYS A 102 -24.15 30.39 -24.83
C LYS A 102 -24.92 29.55 -23.80
N LYS A 103 -24.48 29.63 -22.53
CA LYS A 103 -25.20 29.31 -21.27
C LYS A 103 -26.32 28.26 -21.43
N GLN A 104 -25.97 26.98 -21.47
CA GLN A 104 -26.89 25.93 -21.07
C GLN A 104 -26.55 25.51 -19.64
N SER A 105 -27.47 25.74 -18.72
CA SER A 105 -27.43 25.18 -17.36
C SER A 105 -27.71 23.69 -17.48
N VAL A 106 -26.66 22.87 -17.38
CA VAL A 106 -26.81 21.42 -17.33
C VAL A 106 -27.20 21.05 -15.90
N ILE A 107 -28.43 20.58 -15.71
CA ILE A 107 -28.89 20.01 -14.45
C ILE A 107 -28.49 18.54 -14.46
N PHE A 108 -27.58 18.15 -13.58
CA PHE A 108 -27.12 16.77 -13.45
C PHE A 108 -27.93 16.07 -12.36
N ILE A 109 -28.64 15.01 -12.72
CA ILE A 109 -29.21 14.05 -11.77
C ILE A 109 -28.19 12.91 -11.69
N ILE A 110 -27.37 12.92 -10.65
CA ILE A 110 -26.41 11.84 -10.39
C ILE A 110 -27.14 10.82 -9.52
N ASP A 111 -27.60 9.74 -10.16
CA ASP A 111 -28.31 8.64 -9.49
C ASP A 111 -27.34 7.51 -9.08
N SER A 112 -26.04 7.80 -9.02
CA SER A 112 -25.01 6.85 -8.60
C SER A 112 -24.53 7.15 -7.20
N GLU A 113 -24.43 6.11 -6.38
CA GLU A 113 -23.80 6.19 -5.06
C GLU A 113 -22.39 6.80 -5.18
N PRO A 114 -22.04 7.76 -4.29
CA PRO A 114 -20.73 8.39 -4.32
C PRO A 114 -19.63 7.35 -4.07
N TYR A 115 -18.41 7.60 -4.55
CA TYR A 115 -17.26 6.77 -4.20
C TYR A 115 -17.04 6.83 -2.68
N CYS A 116 -17.40 5.74 -2.00
CA CYS A 116 -17.44 5.68 -0.54
C CYS A 116 -16.04 5.77 0.07
N ARG A 117 -15.92 6.58 1.12
CA ARG A 117 -14.71 6.75 1.93
C ARG A 117 -14.29 5.45 2.64
N HIS A 118 -15.21 4.51 2.85
CA HIS A 118 -15.02 3.23 3.53
C HIS A 118 -15.77 2.15 2.75
N ASN A 119 -15.09 1.05 2.40
CA ASN A 119 -15.77 -0.14 1.93
C ASN A 119 -16.36 -0.84 3.15
N VAL A 120 -17.70 -0.84 3.29
CA VAL A 120 -18.40 -1.54 4.37
C VAL A 120 -18.02 -3.02 4.41
N PHE A 121 -17.61 -3.61 3.28
CA PHE A 121 -17.06 -4.96 3.22
C PHE A 121 -15.72 -5.12 3.96
N PHE A 122 -14.88 -4.09 4.02
CA PHE A 122 -13.60 -4.14 4.74
C PHE A 122 -13.81 -4.06 6.26
N ASP A 123 -14.74 -3.21 6.71
CA ASP A 123 -15.18 -3.17 8.10
C ASP A 123 -15.92 -4.46 8.50
N TRP A 124 -16.71 -5.04 7.59
CA TRP A 124 -17.39 -6.33 7.79
C TRP A 124 -16.41 -7.50 7.82
N ALA A 125 -15.37 -7.52 6.96
CA ALA A 125 -14.31 -8.53 6.98
C ALA A 125 -13.44 -8.42 8.25
N MET A 126 -13.18 -7.20 8.73
CA MET A 126 -12.53 -6.94 10.02
C MET A 126 -13.38 -7.40 11.21
N LEU A 127 -14.69 -7.15 11.20
CA LEU A 127 -15.62 -7.66 12.21
C LEU A 127 -15.76 -9.19 12.14
N ASN A 128 -15.76 -9.77 10.94
CA ASN A 128 -15.86 -11.21 10.77
C ASN A 128 -14.58 -11.93 11.24
N LEU A 129 -13.40 -11.33 11.08
CA LEU A 129 -12.14 -11.79 11.69
C LEU A 129 -12.12 -11.66 13.23
N TYR A 130 -12.76 -10.62 13.79
CA TYR A 130 -12.87 -10.43 15.25
C TYR A 130 -13.93 -11.36 15.88
N PHE A 131 -15.06 -11.61 15.21
CA PHE A 131 -16.16 -12.43 15.75
C PHE A 131 -16.02 -13.93 15.46
N SER A 132 -15.36 -14.34 14.38
CA SER A 132 -15.07 -15.76 14.11
C SER A 132 -14.08 -16.37 15.11
N SER A 133 -13.22 -15.54 15.72
CA SER A 133 -12.30 -15.93 16.81
C SER A 133 -12.98 -16.03 18.19
N LEU A 134 -14.20 -15.52 18.36
CA LEU A 134 -14.90 -15.47 19.66
C LEU A 134 -16.03 -16.51 19.77
N HIS A 135 -16.23 -17.38 18.77
CA HIS A 135 -17.29 -18.40 18.78
C HIS A 135 -16.82 -19.85 18.97
N ALA A 136 -15.56 -20.07 19.35
CA ALA A 136 -15.12 -21.37 19.82
C ALA A 136 -15.02 -21.35 21.35
N HIS A 137 -15.85 -22.18 22.00
CA HIS A 137 -15.81 -22.56 23.43
C HIS A 137 -16.69 -21.75 24.40
N HIS A 138 -18.01 -21.86 24.23
CA HIS A 138 -18.91 -21.96 25.38
C HIS A 138 -19.12 -23.43 25.75
N HIS A 139 -18.19 -23.99 26.51
CA HIS A 139 -18.39 -25.24 27.26
C HIS A 139 -18.15 -25.00 28.75
N HIS A 140 -19.08 -24.31 29.40
CA HIS A 140 -19.34 -24.37 30.84
C HIS A 140 -20.83 -24.04 31.00
N GLY A 141 -21.69 -24.73 31.73
CA GLY A 141 -21.58 -25.83 32.68
C GLY A 141 -22.92 -25.87 33.44
N GLY A 142 -23.33 -27.05 33.92
CA GLY A 142 -24.49 -27.19 34.79
C GLY A 142 -24.67 -28.67 35.18
N TRP A 143 -23.93 -29.15 36.17
CA TRP A 143 -24.30 -29.28 37.59
C TRP A 143 -25.18 -30.51 37.91
N ARG A 144 -24.59 -31.34 38.80
CA ARG A 144 -25.18 -32.26 39.79
C ARG A 144 -25.78 -33.59 39.31
N GLY A 145 -25.07 -34.63 39.72
CA GLY A 145 -25.61 -35.96 39.98
C GLY A 145 -24.67 -36.70 40.93
N SER A 146 -24.95 -36.63 42.23
CA SER A 146 -24.41 -37.55 43.25
C SER A 146 -24.64 -39.00 42.84
N HIS A 147 -23.74 -39.93 43.20
CA HIS A 147 -24.03 -41.21 43.88
C HIS A 147 -22.70 -41.89 44.24
N HIS A 148 -22.57 -42.27 45.52
CA HIS A 148 -21.48 -43.05 46.08
C HIS A 148 -21.57 -44.52 45.64
N HIS A 149 -20.44 -45.13 45.28
CA HIS A 149 -20.02 -46.48 45.66
C HIS A 149 -18.47 -46.45 45.56
N GLY A 150 -17.68 -46.68 46.60
CA GLY A 150 -17.80 -47.79 47.53
C GLY A 150 -17.04 -49.02 47.02
N HIS A 151 -15.77 -48.85 46.62
CA HIS A 151 -14.82 -49.97 46.51
C HIS A 151 -13.48 -49.58 47.12
N SER A 152 -13.26 -50.07 48.34
CA SER A 152 -11.95 -50.36 48.88
C SER A 152 -11.32 -51.47 48.04
N SER A 153 -10.40 -51.11 47.16
CA SER A 153 -9.39 -52.03 46.66
C SER A 153 -8.05 -51.34 46.79
N SER A 154 -7.22 -51.87 47.67
CA SER A 154 -5.81 -51.57 47.82
C SER A 154 -5.08 -51.95 46.53
N ASP A 155 -5.12 -51.09 45.53
CA ASP A 155 -4.14 -51.06 44.46
C ASP A 155 -3.32 -49.79 44.65
N SER A 156 -2.05 -49.97 44.98
CA SER A 156 -1.07 -48.91 45.03
C SER A 156 -0.98 -48.28 43.63
N ILE A 157 -1.75 -47.22 43.37
CA ILE A 157 -1.52 -46.38 42.20
C ILE A 157 -0.10 -45.86 42.37
N ASN A 158 0.81 -46.37 41.55
CA ASN A 158 2.21 -45.98 41.55
C ASN A 158 2.27 -44.48 41.23
N GLY A 159 2.32 -43.62 42.26
CA GLY A 159 2.32 -42.18 42.13
C GLY A 159 3.45 -41.66 41.24
N GLU A 160 4.57 -42.38 41.23
CA GLU A 160 5.69 -42.19 40.31
C GLU A 160 5.29 -42.38 38.85
N GLY A 161 4.52 -43.43 38.54
CA GLY A 161 4.02 -43.68 37.18
C GLY A 161 3.03 -42.62 36.70
N LEU A 162 2.19 -42.10 37.60
CA LEU A 162 1.27 -41.00 37.30
C LEU A 162 2.02 -39.68 37.11
N ALA A 163 2.99 -39.36 37.97
CA ALA A 163 3.86 -38.19 37.84
C ALA A 163 4.68 -38.23 36.54
N PHE A 164 5.22 -39.39 36.19
CA PHE A 164 5.91 -39.62 34.93
C PHE A 164 4.99 -39.40 33.72
N LEU A 165 3.76 -39.92 33.75
CA LEU A 165 2.80 -39.74 32.66
C LEU A 165 2.42 -38.26 32.48
N ILE A 166 2.16 -37.54 33.58
CA ILE A 166 1.89 -36.10 33.54
C ILE A 166 3.09 -35.34 32.96
N LEU A 167 4.31 -35.67 33.40
CA LEU A 167 5.54 -35.06 32.91
C LEU A 167 5.70 -35.27 31.40
N VAL A 168 5.50 -36.50 30.91
CA VAL A 168 5.58 -36.81 29.47
C VAL A 168 4.59 -35.98 28.66
N VAL A 169 3.34 -35.89 29.12
CA VAL A 169 2.30 -35.08 28.44
C VAL A 169 2.69 -33.60 28.41
N LEU A 170 3.16 -33.04 29.53
CA LEU A 170 3.59 -31.63 29.60
C LEU A 170 4.77 -31.35 28.67
N VAL A 171 5.77 -32.23 28.64
CA VAL A 171 6.93 -32.11 27.76
C VAL A 171 6.52 -32.17 26.28
N LEU A 172 5.59 -33.07 25.94
CA LEU A 172 5.08 -33.19 24.57
C LEU A 172 4.32 -31.94 24.13
N ILE A 173 3.44 -31.40 24.98
CA ILE A 173 2.73 -30.14 24.72
C ILE A 173 3.74 -28.99 24.55
N ALA A 174 4.73 -28.88 25.44
CA ALA A 174 5.77 -27.87 25.36
C ALA A 174 6.59 -27.97 24.07
N ALA A 175 6.93 -29.19 23.64
CA ALA A 175 7.64 -29.43 22.39
C ALA A 175 6.81 -29.00 21.16
N VAL A 176 5.52 -29.38 21.10
CA VAL A 176 4.62 -28.98 20.00
C VAL A 176 4.47 -27.46 19.94
N LEU A 177 4.24 -26.80 21.08
CA LEU A 177 4.14 -25.34 21.15
C LEU A 177 5.44 -24.66 20.75
N ALA A 178 6.58 -25.19 21.17
CA ALA A 178 7.90 -24.66 20.78
C ALA A 178 8.14 -24.78 19.27
N CYS A 179 7.76 -25.91 18.65
CA CYS A 179 7.84 -26.06 17.19
C CYS A 179 6.96 -25.06 16.45
N LEU A 180 5.71 -24.87 16.89
CA LEU A 180 4.80 -23.87 16.32
C LEU A 180 5.33 -22.45 16.50
N ALA A 181 5.86 -22.13 17.70
CA ALA A 181 6.47 -20.86 18.02
C ALA A 181 7.70 -20.58 17.15
N LEU A 182 8.59 -21.57 16.99
CA LEU A 182 9.77 -21.48 16.14
C LEU A 182 9.38 -21.22 14.68
N TYR A 183 8.40 -21.95 14.14
CA TYR A 183 7.90 -21.73 12.79
C TYR A 183 7.35 -20.31 12.62
N TYR A 184 6.55 -19.83 13.58
CA TYR A 184 6.03 -18.47 13.57
C TYR A 184 7.14 -17.42 13.64
N MET A 185 8.08 -17.56 14.58
CA MET A 185 9.23 -16.66 14.73
C MET A 185 10.08 -16.62 13.46
N LEU A 186 10.41 -17.78 12.88
CA LEU A 186 11.15 -17.84 11.62
C LEU A 186 10.42 -17.10 10.50
N SER A 187 9.10 -17.31 10.38
CA SER A 187 8.25 -16.61 9.41
C SER A 187 8.28 -15.08 9.61
N GLN A 188 8.17 -14.61 10.86
CA GLN A 188 8.23 -13.17 11.19
C GLN A 188 9.61 -12.58 10.98
N THR A 189 10.67 -13.32 11.30
CA THR A 189 12.06 -12.90 11.07
C THR A 189 12.31 -12.72 9.59
N LEU A 190 11.89 -13.67 8.75
CA LEU A 190 12.05 -13.57 7.30
C LEU A 190 11.25 -12.40 6.70
N ASN A 191 10.02 -12.16 7.19
CA ASN A 191 9.23 -10.98 6.79
C ASN A 191 9.92 -9.67 7.20
N SER A 192 10.50 -9.64 8.39
CA SER A 192 11.20 -8.46 8.92
C SER A 192 12.48 -8.19 8.11
N LEU A 193 13.26 -9.23 7.80
CA LEU A 193 14.43 -9.13 6.94
C LEU A 193 14.08 -8.64 5.54
N GLU A 194 13.00 -9.14 4.95
CA GLU A 194 12.52 -8.62 3.67
C GLU A 194 12.19 -7.12 3.76
N ARG A 195 11.47 -6.69 4.80
CA ARG A 195 11.17 -5.27 5.01
C ARG A 195 12.43 -4.42 5.18
N PHE A 196 13.50 -4.94 5.79
CA PHE A 196 14.79 -4.25 5.84
C PHE A 196 15.44 -4.13 4.46
N VAL A 197 15.54 -5.24 3.73
CA VAL A 197 16.20 -5.30 2.42
C VAL A 197 15.56 -4.32 1.43
N TRP A 198 14.23 -4.18 1.48
CA TRP A 198 13.48 -3.34 0.55
C TRP A 198 13.06 -1.98 1.13
N ASN A 199 13.49 -1.66 2.35
CA ASN A 199 13.09 -0.44 3.08
C ASN A 199 11.55 -0.25 3.19
N GLU A 200 10.81 -1.35 3.34
CA GLU A 200 9.34 -1.38 3.45
C GLU A 200 8.88 -1.35 4.91
N GLY A 201 9.31 -0.31 5.65
CA GLY A 201 9.02 -0.17 7.07
C GLY A 201 10.08 -0.84 7.97
N TRP A 202 11.33 -0.39 7.83
CA TRP A 202 12.47 -0.86 8.62
C TRP A 202 12.23 -0.75 10.13
N LEU A 203 11.54 0.31 10.59
CA LEU A 203 11.24 0.51 12.01
C LEU A 203 10.28 -0.56 12.54
N GLN A 204 9.26 -0.93 11.74
CA GLN A 204 8.35 -2.02 12.09
C GLN A 204 9.13 -3.32 12.23
N ALA A 205 9.97 -3.64 11.24
CA ALA A 205 10.82 -4.83 11.27
C ALA A 205 11.78 -4.85 12.47
N PHE A 206 12.39 -3.71 12.79
CA PHE A 206 13.29 -3.57 13.94
C PHE A 206 12.59 -3.85 15.27
N ILE A 207 11.42 -3.24 15.48
CA ILE A 207 10.65 -3.44 16.71
C ILE A 207 10.16 -4.90 16.81
N THR A 208 9.76 -5.53 15.70
CA THR A 208 9.35 -6.95 15.68
C THR A 208 10.51 -7.87 16.08
N LEU A 209 11.70 -7.70 15.49
CA LEU A 209 12.88 -8.50 15.86
C LEU A 209 13.34 -8.23 17.30
N SER A 210 13.32 -6.97 17.73
CA SER A 210 13.73 -6.57 19.08
C SER A 210 12.80 -7.12 20.15
N SER A 211 11.48 -7.05 19.93
CA SER A 211 10.47 -7.60 20.84
C SER A 211 10.57 -9.13 20.92
N MET A 212 10.79 -9.80 19.79
CA MET A 212 11.05 -11.23 19.75
C MET A 212 12.27 -11.60 20.62
N ALA A 213 13.41 -10.92 20.41
CA ALA A 213 14.63 -11.16 21.19
C ALA A 213 14.45 -10.88 22.69
N ALA A 214 13.83 -9.74 23.02
CA ALA A 214 13.57 -9.34 24.41
C ALA A 214 12.63 -10.33 25.13
N CYS A 215 11.55 -10.75 24.49
CA CYS A 215 10.60 -11.70 25.07
C CYS A 215 11.18 -13.12 25.17
N THR A 216 12.01 -13.56 24.21
CA THR A 216 12.76 -14.82 24.35
C THR A 216 13.74 -14.77 25.51
N ALA A 217 14.50 -13.68 25.66
CA ALA A 217 15.42 -13.51 26.78
C ALA A 217 14.67 -13.48 28.13
N ALA A 218 13.59 -12.71 28.23
CA ALA A 218 12.74 -12.67 29.41
C ALA A 218 12.14 -14.04 29.72
N GLY A 219 11.72 -14.78 28.69
CA GLY A 219 11.19 -16.14 28.86
C GLY A 219 12.22 -17.14 29.35
N ALA A 220 13.48 -17.03 28.90
CA ALA A 220 14.58 -17.84 29.43
C ALA A 220 14.84 -17.54 30.91
N VAL A 221 14.87 -16.25 31.30
CA VAL A 221 15.05 -15.84 32.71
C VAL A 221 13.89 -16.32 33.57
N LEU A 222 12.64 -16.16 33.13
CA LEU A 222 11.46 -16.65 33.84
C LEU A 222 11.45 -18.18 33.94
N GLY A 223 11.84 -18.88 32.89
CA GLY A 223 11.97 -20.34 32.91
C GLY A 223 12.98 -20.80 33.96
N MET A 224 14.14 -20.16 34.04
CA MET A 224 15.17 -20.47 35.03
C MET A 224 14.75 -20.12 36.47
N LEU A 225 14.11 -18.96 36.70
CA LEU A 225 13.81 -18.49 38.05
C LEU A 225 12.51 -19.08 38.62
N VAL A 226 11.50 -19.31 37.78
CA VAL A 226 10.15 -19.67 38.23
C VAL A 226 9.81 -21.12 37.93
N VAL A 227 10.22 -21.65 36.77
CA VAL A 227 9.79 -22.99 36.31
C VAL A 227 10.79 -24.07 36.69
N ALA A 228 12.09 -23.77 36.70
CA ALA A 228 13.14 -24.78 36.94
C ALA A 228 12.98 -25.49 38.30
N SER A 229 12.67 -24.76 39.37
CA SER A 229 12.52 -25.34 40.72
C SER A 229 11.31 -26.30 40.83
N PRO A 230 10.06 -25.88 40.55
CA PRO A 230 8.90 -26.78 40.63
C PRO A 230 8.99 -27.93 39.63
N LEU A 231 9.57 -27.70 38.45
CA LEU A 231 9.76 -28.76 37.47
C LEU A 231 10.80 -29.78 37.93
N SER A 232 11.93 -29.34 38.51
CA SER A 232 12.94 -30.26 39.05
C SER A 232 12.33 -31.16 40.13
N ALA A 233 11.49 -30.59 41.01
CA ALA A 233 10.77 -31.37 42.01
C ALA A 233 9.83 -32.41 41.38
N LEU A 234 9.12 -32.05 40.32
CA LEU A 234 8.25 -32.98 39.58
C LEU A 234 9.05 -34.09 38.87
N ILE A 235 10.21 -33.74 38.27
CA ILE A 235 11.08 -34.70 37.58
C ILE A 235 11.66 -35.72 38.58
N LEU A 236 12.10 -35.25 39.75
CA LEU A 236 12.57 -36.13 40.83
C LEU A 236 11.44 -37.01 41.37
N ALA A 237 10.23 -36.46 41.55
CA ALA A 237 9.04 -37.23 41.95
C ALA A 237 8.59 -38.26 40.91
N ALA A 238 8.96 -38.08 39.64
CA ALA A 238 8.74 -39.04 38.56
C ALA A 238 9.87 -40.11 38.47
N GLY A 239 10.82 -40.13 39.41
CA GLY A 239 11.88 -41.14 39.47
C GLY A 239 13.06 -40.91 38.51
N ILE A 240 13.19 -39.71 37.94
CA ILE A 240 14.27 -39.39 36.99
C ILE A 240 15.47 -38.80 37.76
N ASN A 241 16.58 -39.55 37.80
CA ASN A 241 17.77 -39.21 38.59
C ASN A 241 18.57 -37.99 38.07
N ASN A 242 18.39 -37.60 36.80
CA ASN A 242 19.08 -36.45 36.21
C ASN A 242 18.09 -35.48 35.55
N PRO A 243 17.61 -34.46 36.27
CA PRO A 243 16.61 -33.53 35.76
C PRO A 243 17.17 -32.46 34.81
N VAL A 244 18.49 -32.30 34.74
CA VAL A 244 19.14 -31.15 34.07
C VAL A 244 18.71 -31.02 32.61
N GLY A 245 18.71 -32.12 31.86
CA GLY A 245 18.32 -32.11 30.44
C GLY A 245 16.87 -31.67 30.22
N LEU A 246 15.94 -32.15 31.06
CA LEU A 246 14.52 -31.79 30.98
C LEU A 246 14.27 -30.33 31.39
N VAL A 247 14.97 -29.84 32.41
CA VAL A 247 14.87 -28.43 32.84
C VAL A 247 15.39 -27.49 31.76
N ILE A 248 16.54 -27.78 31.14
CA ILE A 248 17.08 -26.98 30.04
C ILE A 248 16.10 -27.01 28.85
N PHE A 249 15.64 -28.20 28.46
CA PHE A 249 14.72 -28.37 27.34
C PHE A 249 13.43 -27.56 27.54
N THR A 250 12.79 -27.69 28.69
CA THR A 250 11.56 -26.95 29.01
C THR A 250 11.78 -25.44 29.08
N THR A 251 12.92 -24.98 29.60
CA THR A 251 13.29 -23.56 29.62
C THR A 251 13.42 -23.02 28.19
N VAL A 252 14.02 -23.79 27.28
CA VAL A 252 14.13 -23.43 25.86
C VAL A 252 12.74 -23.42 25.20
N CYS A 253 11.89 -24.41 25.45
CA CYS A 253 10.53 -24.42 24.91
C CYS A 253 9.72 -23.21 25.38
N LEU A 254 9.83 -22.85 26.67
CA LEU A 254 9.14 -21.71 27.24
C LEU A 254 9.65 -20.37 26.68
N SER A 255 10.97 -20.24 26.50
CA SER A 255 11.56 -19.02 25.92
C SER A 255 11.14 -18.80 24.47
N LEU A 256 11.05 -19.86 23.67
CA LEU A 256 10.51 -19.81 22.31
C LEU A 256 9.03 -19.43 22.31
N ALA A 257 8.21 -20.06 23.17
CA ALA A 257 6.78 -19.75 23.27
C ALA A 257 6.54 -18.28 23.67
N LEU A 258 7.26 -17.78 24.67
CA LEU A 258 7.16 -16.38 25.10
C LEU A 258 7.71 -15.40 24.05
N GLY A 259 8.77 -15.77 23.32
CA GLY A 259 9.26 -15.00 22.17
C GLY A 259 8.22 -14.85 21.08
N ALA A 260 7.55 -15.94 20.70
CA ALA A 260 6.48 -15.92 19.71
C ALA A 260 5.27 -15.10 20.17
N LEU A 261 4.84 -15.25 21.44
CA LEU A 261 3.76 -14.46 22.02
C LEU A 261 4.08 -12.96 22.06
N GLY A 262 5.29 -12.60 22.49
CA GLY A 262 5.76 -11.21 22.51
C GLY A 262 5.81 -10.59 21.12
N CYS A 263 6.32 -11.34 20.14
CA CYS A 263 6.30 -10.94 18.74
C CYS A 263 4.86 -10.75 18.21
N PHE A 264 3.95 -11.68 18.53
CA PHE A 264 2.55 -11.58 18.12
C PHE A 264 1.86 -10.34 18.71
N ALA A 265 2.00 -10.13 20.01
CA ALA A 265 1.41 -8.98 20.71
C ALA A 265 1.95 -7.65 20.15
N THR A 266 3.26 -7.58 19.91
CA THR A 266 3.90 -6.38 19.35
C THR A 266 3.43 -6.13 17.93
N ASN A 267 3.33 -7.15 17.08
CA ASN A 267 2.83 -7.02 15.72
C ASN A 267 1.36 -6.57 15.69
N ALA A 268 0.52 -7.08 16.60
CA ALA A 268 -0.86 -6.64 16.75
C ALA A 268 -0.93 -5.15 17.15
N LEU A 269 -0.10 -4.72 18.11
CA LEU A 269 -0.03 -3.33 18.53
C LEU A 269 0.47 -2.41 17.41
N GLN A 270 1.53 -2.79 16.71
CA GLN A 270 2.06 -2.05 15.57
C GLN A 270 1.02 -1.86 14.47
N LYS A 271 0.23 -2.90 14.14
CA LYS A 271 -0.84 -2.77 13.15
C LYS A 271 -1.87 -1.71 13.54
N HIS A 272 -2.14 -1.54 14.83
CA HIS A 272 -3.04 -0.49 15.29
C HIS A 272 -2.39 0.90 15.30
N LEU A 273 -1.13 0.99 15.70
CA LEU A 273 -0.42 2.28 15.81
C LEU A 273 0.08 2.83 14.48
N LEU A 274 0.47 1.97 13.55
CA LEU A 274 1.01 2.33 12.24
C LEU A 274 -0.06 2.35 11.14
N LYS A 275 -1.33 2.21 11.51
CA LYS A 275 -2.44 2.30 10.56
C LYS A 275 -2.54 3.73 10.03
N ASP A 276 -2.13 3.93 8.79
CA ASP A 276 -2.30 5.18 8.08
C ASP A 276 -3.59 5.13 7.25
N LYS A 277 -4.60 5.90 7.64
CA LYS A 277 -5.89 5.95 6.92
C LYS A 277 -5.77 6.64 5.56
N ASP A 278 -4.69 7.40 5.35
CA ASP A 278 -4.45 8.18 4.15
C ASP A 278 -3.56 7.47 3.13
N ALA A 279 -3.07 6.26 3.43
CA ALA A 279 -2.26 5.44 2.54
C ALA A 279 -3.11 4.60 1.54
N ILE A 280 -2.45 4.15 0.46
CA ILE A 280 -3.03 3.24 -0.56
C ILE A 280 -3.59 1.97 0.10
N ASP A 281 -2.79 1.33 0.95
CA ASP A 281 -3.24 0.23 1.82
C ASP A 281 -3.06 0.63 3.29
N PRO A 282 -4.14 0.92 4.03
CA PRO A 282 -4.05 1.32 5.42
C PRO A 282 -3.42 0.29 6.36
N MET A 283 -3.40 -0.99 5.97
CA MET A 283 -2.84 -2.08 6.79
C MET A 283 -1.38 -2.39 6.45
N ASP A 284 -0.85 -1.88 5.34
CA ASP A 284 0.54 -2.05 4.92
C ASP A 284 1.09 -0.81 4.19
N ALA A 285 0.88 0.37 4.79
CA ALA A 285 1.19 1.67 4.19
C ALA A 285 2.62 1.75 3.65
N CYS A 286 3.62 1.35 4.45
CA CYS A 286 5.03 1.43 4.09
C CYS A 286 5.42 0.62 2.84
N ARG A 287 4.63 -0.38 2.45
CA ARG A 287 4.92 -1.24 1.30
C ARG A 287 4.39 -0.66 0.00
N PHE A 288 3.22 -0.04 0.03
CA PHE A 288 2.51 0.46 -1.15
C PHE A 288 2.56 1.99 -1.30
N GLN A 289 2.99 2.72 -0.29
CA GLN A 289 3.16 4.16 -0.36
C GLN A 289 4.55 4.53 -0.90
N LEU A 290 4.61 5.64 -1.63
CA LEU A 290 5.87 6.27 -2.03
C LEU A 290 6.29 7.27 -0.96
N THR A 291 7.54 7.19 -0.53
CA THR A 291 8.19 8.20 0.32
C THR A 291 8.47 9.46 -0.48
N ASP A 292 8.60 10.61 0.19
CA ASP A 292 8.92 11.88 -0.47
C ASP A 292 10.22 11.79 -1.28
N SER A 293 11.24 11.10 -0.75
CA SER A 293 12.50 10.84 -1.48
C SER A 293 12.32 9.98 -2.73
N GLU A 294 11.42 8.99 -2.70
CA GLU A 294 11.10 8.20 -3.89
C GLU A 294 10.33 9.05 -4.91
N ILE A 295 9.42 9.91 -4.46
CA ILE A 295 8.67 10.83 -5.32
C ILE A 295 9.63 11.78 -6.04
N ASP A 296 10.57 12.39 -5.31
CA ASP A 296 11.59 13.27 -5.88
C ASP A 296 12.47 12.54 -6.90
N HIS A 297 12.90 11.33 -6.56
CA HIS A 297 13.70 10.50 -7.49
C HIS A 297 12.92 10.14 -8.77
N LEU A 298 11.65 9.76 -8.63
CA LEU A 298 10.78 9.47 -9.78
C LEU A 298 10.58 10.73 -10.64
N TRP A 299 10.51 11.90 -10.02
CA TRP A 299 10.47 13.16 -10.75
C TRP A 299 11.74 13.41 -11.56
N GLU A 300 12.91 13.16 -10.99
CA GLU A 300 14.21 13.28 -11.68
C GLU A 300 14.30 12.33 -12.89
N LEU A 301 13.74 11.13 -12.77
CA LEU A 301 13.65 10.16 -13.87
C LEU A 301 12.61 10.53 -14.95
N GLY A 302 11.87 11.63 -14.76
CA GLY A 302 10.82 12.05 -15.70
C GLY A 302 9.58 11.15 -15.67
N LEU A 303 9.39 10.39 -14.58
CA LEU A 303 8.21 9.58 -14.33
C LEU A 303 7.14 10.39 -13.61
N ASP A 304 5.87 10.00 -13.74
CA ASP A 304 4.73 10.63 -13.08
C ASP A 304 4.32 9.84 -11.82
N PRO A 305 4.57 10.38 -10.60
CA PRO A 305 4.23 9.71 -9.36
C PRO A 305 2.74 9.40 -9.21
N ILE A 306 1.85 10.21 -9.79
CA ILE A 306 0.39 9.95 -9.71
C ILE A 306 0.05 8.70 -10.51
N THR A 307 0.57 8.59 -11.74
CA THR A 307 0.36 7.41 -12.59
C THR A 307 1.00 6.15 -11.97
N ILE A 308 2.17 6.29 -11.34
CA ILE A 308 2.80 5.20 -10.57
C ILE A 308 1.92 4.75 -9.40
N LYS A 309 1.37 5.68 -8.61
CA LYS A 309 0.44 5.36 -7.50
C LYS A 309 -0.83 4.66 -7.99
N CYS A 310 -1.36 5.05 -9.16
CA CYS A 310 -2.46 4.33 -9.81
C CYS A 310 -2.06 2.89 -10.19
N ALA A 311 -0.88 2.70 -10.79
CA ALA A 311 -0.37 1.38 -11.13
C ALA A 311 -0.15 0.49 -9.89
N ILE A 312 0.39 1.06 -8.80
CA ILE A 312 0.54 0.35 -7.51
C ILE A 312 -0.84 -0.03 -6.95
N THR A 313 -1.83 0.85 -7.04
CA THR A 313 -3.21 0.55 -6.64
C THR A 313 -3.80 -0.60 -7.47
N ALA A 314 -3.57 -0.61 -8.78
CA ALA A 314 -4.02 -1.70 -9.66
C ALA A 314 -3.37 -3.04 -9.29
N LEU A 315 -2.06 -3.07 -9.07
CA LEU A 315 -1.35 -4.26 -8.60
C LEU A 315 -1.87 -4.72 -7.23
N ARG A 316 -2.19 -3.77 -6.34
CA ARG A 316 -2.75 -4.08 -5.02
C ARG A 316 -4.15 -4.70 -5.12
N GLU A 317 -4.99 -4.24 -6.04
CA GLU A 317 -6.29 -4.84 -6.36
C GLU A 317 -6.12 -6.29 -6.83
N GLN A 318 -5.15 -6.54 -7.72
CA GLN A 318 -4.86 -7.87 -8.26
C GLN A 318 -4.34 -8.86 -7.19
N MET A 319 -3.67 -8.35 -6.14
CA MET A 319 -3.30 -9.17 -4.97
C MET A 319 -4.51 -9.59 -4.09
N GLY A 320 -5.68 -8.99 -4.29
CA GLY A 320 -6.91 -9.26 -3.52
C GLY A 320 -6.90 -8.64 -2.12
N GLU A 321 -8.05 -8.60 -1.45
CA GLU A 321 -8.22 -7.86 -0.18
C GLU A 321 -7.40 -8.41 0.99
N GLU A 322 -6.93 -9.66 0.89
CA GLU A 322 -6.13 -10.31 1.91
C GLU A 322 -4.80 -9.57 2.16
N PRO A 323 -4.28 -9.62 3.40
CA PRO A 323 -2.95 -9.10 3.70
C PRO A 323 -1.89 -9.85 2.89
N VAL A 324 -0.77 -9.17 2.59
CA VAL A 324 0.35 -9.79 1.91
C VAL A 324 0.83 -11.01 2.74
N PRO A 325 0.82 -12.22 2.17
CA PRO A 325 1.20 -13.42 2.90
C PRO A 325 2.66 -13.38 3.33
N SER A 326 3.01 -14.18 4.33
CA SER A 326 4.40 -14.30 4.79
C SER A 326 5.34 -14.75 3.67
N LEU A 327 6.61 -14.39 3.77
CA LEU A 327 7.65 -14.75 2.82
C LEU A 327 7.75 -16.26 2.63
N LEU A 328 7.65 -17.05 3.72
CA LEU A 328 7.61 -18.51 3.62
C LEU A 328 6.41 -18.98 2.79
N ASN A 329 5.20 -18.49 3.09
CA ASN A 329 4.01 -18.88 2.32
C ASN A 329 4.13 -18.45 0.85
N ARG A 330 4.77 -17.31 0.59
CA ARG A 330 5.03 -16.82 -0.78
C ARG A 330 6.03 -17.66 -1.55
N LEU A 331 7.06 -18.19 -0.90
CA LEU A 331 8.06 -19.03 -1.56
C LEU A 331 7.55 -20.46 -1.83
N PHE A 332 6.75 -21.00 -0.91
CA PHE A 332 6.37 -22.42 -0.94
C PHE A 332 4.99 -22.71 -1.55
N THR A 333 4.15 -21.70 -1.79
CA THR A 333 2.82 -21.90 -2.40
C THR A 333 2.68 -21.24 -3.77
N THR A 334 1.92 -21.82 -4.68
CA THR A 334 1.72 -21.29 -6.05
C THR A 334 1.08 -19.89 -6.03
N HIS A 335 -0.04 -19.75 -5.30
CA HIS A 335 -0.71 -18.46 -5.09
C HIS A 335 0.21 -17.43 -4.40
N GLY A 336 1.08 -17.91 -3.51
CA GLY A 336 2.10 -17.10 -2.88
C GLY A 336 3.15 -16.54 -3.86
N LYS A 337 3.56 -17.34 -4.85
CA LYS A 337 4.50 -16.92 -5.89
C LYS A 337 3.92 -15.86 -6.81
N GLU A 338 2.63 -15.97 -7.14
CA GLU A 338 1.91 -14.95 -7.92
C GLU A 338 1.90 -13.61 -7.17
N LYS A 339 1.51 -13.62 -5.88
CA LYS A 339 1.56 -12.42 -5.02
C LYS A 339 2.98 -11.86 -4.89
N GLN A 340 4.01 -12.72 -4.84
CA GLN A 340 5.41 -12.28 -4.81
C GLN A 340 5.83 -11.59 -6.12
N ALA A 341 5.38 -12.10 -7.27
CA ALA A 341 5.66 -11.50 -8.57
C ALA A 341 5.03 -10.12 -8.69
N LEU A 342 3.78 -9.96 -8.25
CA LEU A 342 3.11 -8.65 -8.19
C LEU A 342 3.85 -7.69 -7.25
N LEU A 343 4.33 -8.17 -6.09
CA LEU A 343 5.07 -7.32 -5.15
C LEU A 343 6.44 -6.91 -5.70
N ALA A 344 7.09 -7.79 -6.45
CA ALA A 344 8.31 -7.44 -7.17
C ALA A 344 8.05 -6.32 -8.18
N GLN A 345 6.92 -6.34 -8.91
CA GLN A 345 6.54 -5.24 -9.80
C GLN A 345 6.31 -3.93 -9.03
N VAL A 346 5.65 -3.97 -7.86
CA VAL A 346 5.51 -2.78 -6.99
C VAL A 346 6.89 -2.22 -6.63
N ARG A 347 7.85 -3.06 -6.26
CA ARG A 347 9.23 -2.62 -5.93
C ARG A 347 9.96 -2.03 -7.13
N GLN A 348 9.76 -2.58 -8.32
CA GLN A 348 10.32 -2.03 -9.56
C GLN A 348 9.73 -0.65 -9.88
N LEU A 349 8.41 -0.49 -9.69
CA LEU A 349 7.73 0.81 -9.84
C LEU A 349 8.26 1.86 -8.88
N ARG A 350 8.41 1.51 -7.59
CA ARG A 350 8.93 2.42 -6.56
C ARG A 350 10.34 2.91 -6.86
N ARG A 351 11.18 2.05 -7.43
CA ARG A 351 12.56 2.36 -7.82
C ARG A 351 12.68 3.06 -9.19
N GLY A 352 11.58 3.25 -9.91
CA GLY A 352 11.60 3.85 -11.24
C GLY A 352 12.27 2.98 -12.31
N GLU A 353 12.32 1.65 -12.11
CA GLU A 353 12.96 0.71 -13.06
C GLU A 353 12.08 0.42 -14.29
N LEU A 354 10.80 0.77 -14.22
CA LEU A 354 9.83 0.54 -15.29
C LEU A 354 9.34 1.88 -15.85
N GLU A 355 9.19 1.95 -17.17
CA GLU A 355 8.58 3.08 -17.87
C GLU A 355 7.15 2.79 -18.32
N GLU A 356 6.80 1.51 -18.45
CA GLU A 356 5.45 1.04 -18.78
C GLU A 356 5.17 -0.25 -18.00
N ILE A 357 3.94 -0.44 -17.56
CA ILE A 357 3.50 -1.66 -16.87
C ILE A 357 2.08 -2.04 -17.31
N THR A 358 1.85 -3.33 -17.56
CA THR A 358 0.51 -3.86 -17.84
C THR A 358 -0.01 -4.59 -16.61
N VAL A 359 -1.19 -4.19 -16.15
CA VAL A 359 -1.91 -4.83 -15.03
C VAL A 359 -3.30 -5.21 -15.55
N ASP A 360 -3.61 -6.50 -15.55
CA ASP A 360 -4.77 -7.08 -16.22
C ASP A 360 -4.86 -6.64 -17.70
N ASP A 361 -5.91 -5.90 -18.07
CA ASP A 361 -6.14 -5.35 -19.41
C ASP A 361 -5.70 -3.88 -19.56
N MET A 362 -5.19 -3.27 -18.49
CA MET A 362 -4.76 -1.87 -18.47
C MET A 362 -3.24 -1.75 -18.63
N THR A 363 -2.78 -0.76 -19.40
CA THR A 363 -1.35 -0.49 -19.56
C THR A 363 -1.01 0.94 -19.15
N PHE A 364 -0.25 1.09 -18.09
CA PHE A 364 0.18 2.39 -17.57
C PHE A 364 1.49 2.81 -18.23
N ASN A 365 1.47 3.90 -18.98
CA ASN A 365 2.68 4.61 -19.38
C ASN A 365 3.08 5.55 -18.24
N LEU A 366 4.21 5.26 -17.59
CA LEU A 366 4.66 5.91 -16.36
C LEU A 366 5.43 7.20 -16.63
N ARG A 367 5.80 7.48 -17.88
CA ARG A 367 6.43 8.74 -18.27
C ARG A 367 5.43 9.88 -18.12
N ARG A 368 5.92 11.07 -17.80
CA ARG A 368 5.06 12.25 -17.69
C ARG A 368 4.22 12.43 -18.96
N PRO A 369 2.88 12.55 -18.84
CA PRO A 369 2.03 12.75 -19.99
C PRO A 369 2.36 14.10 -20.63
N GLN A 370 2.77 14.09 -21.90
CA GLN A 370 3.04 15.33 -22.67
C GLN A 370 1.76 16.14 -22.92
N VAL A 371 0.58 15.51 -22.77
CA VAL A 371 -0.71 16.15 -22.98
C VAL A 371 -1.58 15.97 -21.74
N MET A 372 -1.70 17.05 -20.98
CA MET A 372 -2.65 17.19 -19.89
C MET A 372 -4.03 17.52 -20.43
N ILE A 373 -5.05 16.89 -19.87
CA ILE A 373 -6.44 17.23 -20.17
C ILE A 373 -6.82 18.33 -19.17
N PRO A 374 -6.97 19.59 -19.59
CA PRO A 374 -7.44 20.63 -18.67
C PRO A 374 -8.87 20.29 -18.25
N ALA A 375 -9.11 20.23 -16.95
CA ALA A 375 -10.46 20.28 -16.42
C ALA A 375 -10.95 21.72 -16.54
N TYR A 376 -12.04 21.92 -17.29
CA TYR A 376 -12.69 23.21 -17.38
C TYR A 376 -13.76 23.30 -16.29
N TYR A 377 -13.61 24.23 -15.36
CA TYR A 377 -14.70 24.58 -14.45
C TYR A 377 -15.58 25.66 -15.09
N TYR A 378 -16.89 25.46 -14.99
CA TYR A 378 -17.88 26.52 -15.20
C TYR A 378 -18.31 27.02 -13.82
N ASP A 379 -17.61 28.01 -13.29
CA ASP A 379 -18.15 28.77 -12.17
C ASP A 379 -19.24 29.71 -12.70
N ALA A 380 -20.47 29.58 -12.17
CA ALA A 380 -21.57 30.49 -12.47
C ALA A 380 -21.24 31.95 -12.06
N GLY A 381 -20.21 32.14 -11.22
CA GLY A 381 -19.63 33.40 -10.78
C GLY A 381 -18.33 33.81 -11.49
N ASN A 382 -18.31 33.84 -12.82
CA ASN A 382 -17.53 34.81 -13.60
C ASN A 382 -15.99 34.69 -13.71
N GLN A 383 -15.36 33.53 -13.52
CA GLN A 383 -14.07 33.22 -14.17
C GLN A 383 -13.99 31.73 -14.54
N ALA A 384 -13.74 31.44 -15.82
CA ALA A 384 -13.40 30.09 -16.26
C ALA A 384 -12.00 29.77 -15.73
N TYR A 385 -11.92 29.09 -14.58
CA TYR A 385 -10.65 28.58 -14.08
C TYR A 385 -10.26 27.36 -14.93
N VAL A 386 -9.24 27.53 -15.76
CA VAL A 386 -8.54 26.42 -16.39
C VAL A 386 -7.60 25.87 -15.33
N TYR A 387 -7.85 24.66 -14.85
CA TYR A 387 -6.88 23.97 -13.98
C TYR A 387 -5.59 23.74 -14.77
N HIS A 388 -4.59 24.59 -14.51
CA HIS A 388 -3.24 24.37 -14.98
C HIS A 388 -2.62 23.29 -14.10
N THR A 389 -2.68 22.05 -14.57
CA THR A 389 -1.88 20.96 -14.03
C THR A 389 -0.38 21.26 -14.09
N ALA A 390 0.05 22.29 -14.82
CA ALA A 390 1.42 22.83 -14.84
C ALA A 390 2.00 23.16 -13.44
N ASN A 391 1.15 23.36 -12.42
CA ASN A 391 1.57 23.58 -11.02
C ASN A 391 1.75 22.29 -10.20
N LEU A 392 1.23 21.14 -10.68
CA LEU A 392 1.39 19.82 -10.03
C LEU A 392 2.73 19.15 -10.38
N TYR A 393 3.39 19.64 -11.43
CA TYR A 393 4.63 19.11 -11.95
C TYR A 393 5.70 20.20 -11.78
N PRO A 394 6.86 19.90 -11.15
CA PRO A 394 7.96 20.85 -11.13
C PRO A 394 8.32 21.21 -12.57
N GLN A 395 8.33 22.51 -12.88
CA GLN A 395 8.79 23.06 -14.15
C GLN A 395 10.30 22.83 -14.25
N PHE A 396 10.71 21.63 -14.64
CA PHE A 396 12.08 21.43 -15.07
C PHE A 396 12.24 22.15 -16.39
N ASN A 397 13.23 23.04 -16.48
CA ASN A 397 13.70 23.62 -17.73
C ASN A 397 14.23 22.47 -18.59
N VAL A 398 13.33 21.77 -19.28
CA VAL A 398 13.72 20.93 -20.41
C VAL A 398 14.33 21.91 -21.41
N PRO A 399 15.62 21.76 -21.78
CA PRO A 399 16.18 22.57 -22.84
C PRO A 399 15.25 22.39 -24.04
N GLN A 400 14.59 23.47 -24.46
CA GLN A 400 13.89 23.45 -25.73
C GLN A 400 14.96 23.11 -26.76
N GLN A 401 14.98 21.86 -27.24
CA GLN A 401 15.68 21.54 -28.47
C GLN A 401 15.00 22.40 -29.52
N GLY A 402 15.65 23.51 -29.85
CA GLY A 402 15.21 24.46 -30.85
C GLY A 402 15.03 23.71 -32.15
N VAL A 403 13.80 23.34 -32.44
CA VAL A 403 13.38 23.02 -33.80
C VAL A 403 13.39 24.37 -34.52
N TYR A 404 14.55 24.70 -35.08
CA TYR A 404 14.67 25.72 -36.13
C TYR A 404 13.78 25.26 -37.28
N MET A 405 12.52 25.69 -37.28
CA MET A 405 11.71 25.76 -38.48
C MET A 405 12.24 26.95 -39.28
N ASP A 406 13.17 26.64 -40.19
CA ASP A 406 13.61 27.56 -41.24
C ASP A 406 12.46 27.73 -42.24
N SER A 407 11.62 28.74 -42.01
CA SER A 407 10.59 29.19 -42.95
C SER A 407 11.14 30.36 -43.77
N SER A 408 12.02 30.05 -44.71
CA SER A 408 12.52 31.02 -45.69
C SER A 408 11.43 31.33 -46.74
N HIS A 409 10.59 32.32 -46.46
CA HIS A 409 9.88 33.08 -47.48
C HIS A 409 9.88 34.55 -47.11
N GLN A 410 10.79 35.35 -47.69
CA GLN A 410 10.47 36.74 -47.98
C GLN A 410 11.31 37.33 -49.11
N HIS A 411 10.58 37.91 -50.05
CA HIS A 411 11.04 38.72 -51.17
C HIS A 411 11.84 39.93 -50.69
N GLY A 412 12.85 40.28 -51.49
CA GLY A 412 13.79 41.35 -51.18
C GLY A 412 13.20 42.75 -51.22
N HIS A 413 13.87 43.64 -50.51
CA HIS A 413 14.18 45.00 -50.95
C HIS A 413 15.40 45.50 -50.15
N ALA A 414 16.29 46.21 -50.84
CA ALA A 414 17.48 46.84 -50.28
C ALA A 414 17.12 48.17 -49.60
N SER A 415 17.63 48.43 -48.39
CA SER A 415 17.98 49.78 -47.96
C SER A 415 18.81 49.81 -46.66
N MET A 416 20.01 50.37 -46.80
CA MET A 416 20.81 51.20 -45.86
C MET A 416 20.89 50.85 -44.35
N LYS A 417 22.11 50.50 -43.94
CA LYS A 417 22.76 50.84 -42.64
C LYS A 417 22.61 52.34 -42.32
N PRO A 418 22.61 52.82 -41.05
CA PRO A 418 23.76 52.58 -40.14
C PRO A 418 23.54 52.64 -38.60
N LEU A 419 24.66 52.35 -37.91
CA LEU A 419 25.09 52.69 -36.53
C LEU A 419 24.44 52.02 -35.29
N SER A 420 25.27 51.20 -34.62
CA SER A 420 25.24 50.88 -33.17
C SER A 420 25.62 52.10 -32.31
N PRO A 421 25.22 52.13 -31.03
CA PRO A 421 26.17 51.78 -29.94
C PRO A 421 25.48 50.91 -28.85
N GLU A 422 26.08 49.79 -28.43
CA GLU A 422 27.06 49.67 -27.32
C GLU A 422 26.36 49.05 -26.09
N LEU A 423 26.61 47.75 -25.90
CA LEU A 423 26.19 46.95 -24.75
C LEU A 423 27.21 47.12 -23.61
N PRO A 424 26.77 47.27 -22.34
CA PRO A 424 27.67 47.11 -21.20
C PRO A 424 28.01 45.62 -20.95
N PRO A 425 29.20 45.32 -20.40
CA PRO A 425 29.72 43.96 -20.23
C PRO A 425 28.99 43.17 -19.13
N PRO A 426 28.99 41.82 -19.19
CA PRO A 426 28.44 40.97 -18.14
C PRO A 426 29.38 40.89 -16.93
N TYR A 427 28.78 40.88 -15.74
CA TYR A 427 29.45 40.63 -14.46
C TYR A 427 30.10 39.23 -14.41
N PRO A 428 31.23 39.07 -13.70
CA PRO A 428 31.93 37.79 -13.60
C PRO A 428 31.20 36.81 -12.68
N ALA A 429 31.29 35.53 -13.05
CA ALA A 429 30.83 34.38 -12.29
C ALA A 429 31.61 34.22 -10.98
N GLU A 430 30.89 34.11 -9.86
CA GLU A 430 31.44 33.68 -8.58
C GLU A 430 30.99 32.26 -8.23
N GLY A 431 31.98 31.41 -7.93
CA GLY A 431 31.88 30.48 -6.81
C GLY A 431 31.40 29.06 -7.11
N GLN A 432 32.22 28.26 -7.78
CA GLN A 432 32.23 26.81 -7.57
C GLN A 432 32.55 26.52 -6.09
N GLN A 433 31.61 25.92 -5.36
CA GLN A 433 31.92 25.28 -4.07
C GLN A 433 32.31 23.81 -4.29
N PRO A 434 33.35 23.31 -3.62
CA PRO A 434 33.81 21.94 -3.81
C PRO A 434 32.88 20.91 -3.17
N PHE A 435 32.67 19.83 -3.92
CA PHE A 435 32.07 18.57 -3.49
C PHE A 435 32.75 18.00 -2.25
N TYR A 436 31.99 17.75 -1.19
CA TYR A 436 32.37 16.80 -0.15
C TYR A 436 32.01 15.39 -0.60
N ASN A 437 33.02 14.58 -0.89
CA ASN A 437 32.89 13.14 -1.08
C ASN A 437 32.65 12.48 0.29
N ALA A 438 31.47 11.88 0.48
CA ALA A 438 31.22 10.97 1.60
C ALA A 438 31.83 9.61 1.28
N THR A 439 32.94 9.30 1.94
CA THR A 439 33.56 7.97 1.94
C THR A 439 32.70 7.02 2.78
N ALA A 440 32.22 5.93 2.19
CA ALA A 440 31.52 4.87 2.91
C ALA A 440 32.49 4.08 3.81
N PRO A 441 32.09 3.64 5.01
CA PRO A 441 32.90 2.75 5.84
C PRO A 441 32.87 1.32 5.29
N SER A 442 34.05 0.77 5.01
CA SER A 442 34.27 -0.66 4.78
C SER A 442 34.19 -1.41 6.11
N PHE A 443 33.25 -2.34 6.24
CA PHE A 443 33.30 -3.37 7.27
C PHE A 443 33.92 -4.63 6.68
N GLY A 444 35.06 -5.02 7.24
CA GLY A 444 35.65 -6.35 7.10
C GLY A 444 35.23 -7.26 8.25
#